data_AF-T0G9X9-F1
#
_entry.id   AF-T0G9X9-F1
#
_cell.length_a   1.000
_cell.length_b   1.000
_cell.length_c   1.000
_cell.angle_alpha   90.00
_cell.angle_beta   90.00
_cell.angle_gamma   90.00
#
_symmetry.space_group_name_H-M   'P 1'
#
loop_
_entity.id
_entity.type
_entity.pdbx_description
1 polymer ?
#
loop_
_entity_poly.entity_id
_entity_poly.type
_entity_poly.pdbx_seq_one_letter_code
_entity_poly.pdbx_strand_id
1 'polypeptide(L)' 'MPDNEPLDRSHLFSHTQALFPGATIDVIHTPDEIIHIDVDGHRYTFEIGSDDDEYFFTDGKASFSIPLMEIDLDF' A
#
# COMPACT_ATOMS: atom_id res chain seq x y z
N MET A 1 16.24 0.54 -14.33
CA MET A 1 16.11 1.66 -13.37
C MET A 1 14.69 2.16 -13.44
N PRO A 2 13.95 2.18 -12.31
CA PRO A 2 14.12 1.42 -11.06
C PRO A 2 13.04 0.31 -11.00
N ASP A 3 13.28 -0.96 -10.68
CA ASP A 3 13.60 -1.50 -9.34
C ASP A 3 12.96 -0.75 -8.15
N ASN A 4 11.80 -0.09 -8.34
CA ASN A 4 11.01 0.49 -7.25
C ASN A 4 10.27 -0.56 -6.40
N GLU A 5 10.28 -1.83 -6.81
CA GLU A 5 9.48 -2.91 -6.21
C GLU A 5 9.77 -3.29 -4.73
N PRO A 6 10.87 -2.92 -4.04
CA PRO A 6 11.00 -3.22 -2.61
C PRO A 6 10.74 -2.05 -1.65
N LEU A 7 10.78 -0.79 -2.09
CA LEU A 7 10.67 0.37 -1.19
C LEU A 7 9.22 0.59 -0.75
N ASP A 8 8.29 0.56 -1.71
CA ASP A 8 6.87 0.73 -1.44
C ASP A 8 6.29 -0.41 -0.61
N ARG A 9 6.71 -1.67 -0.85
CA ARG A 9 6.19 -2.81 -0.08
C ARG A 9 6.45 -2.68 1.43
N SER A 10 7.64 -2.22 1.81
CA SER A 10 8.01 -2.08 3.23
C SER A 10 7.29 -0.90 3.88
N HIS A 11 7.14 0.21 3.14
CA HIS A 11 6.36 1.38 3.56
C HIS A 11 4.88 1.03 3.78
N LEU A 12 4.26 0.39 2.78
CA LEU A 12 2.88 -0.09 2.82
C LEU A 12 2.65 -1.04 4.00
N PHE A 13 3.56 -2.00 4.21
CA PHE A 13 3.46 -2.95 5.32
C PHE A 13 3.55 -2.23 6.67
N SER A 14 4.53 -1.36 6.87
CA SER A 14 4.75 -0.65 8.13
C SER A 14 3.54 0.23 8.47
N HIS A 15 3.04 0.99 7.50
CA HIS A 15 1.90 1.88 7.70
C HIS A 15 0.61 1.09 7.96
N THR A 16 0.37 0.02 7.21
CA THR A 16 -0.76 -0.89 7.46
C THR A 16 -0.68 -1.50 8.85
N GLN A 17 0.52 -1.88 9.32
CA GLN A 17 0.71 -2.44 10.66
C GLN A 17 0.44 -1.43 11.77
N ALA A 18 0.75 -0.16 11.53
CA ALA A 18 0.39 0.92 12.46
C ALA A 18 -1.13 1.15 12.50
N LEU A 19 -1.83 1.04 11.36
CA LEU A 19 -3.29 1.18 11.28
C LEU A 19 -4.03 -0.02 11.89
N PHE A 20 -3.50 -1.23 11.74
CA PHE A 20 -4.11 -2.48 12.20
C PHE A 20 -3.18 -3.21 13.18
N PRO A 21 -3.03 -2.70 14.41
CA PRO A 21 -2.11 -3.27 15.39
C PRO A 21 -2.53 -4.70 15.77
N GLY A 22 -1.61 -5.65 15.57
CA GLY A 22 -1.84 -7.07 15.88
C GLY A 22 -2.53 -7.87 14.78
N ALA A 23 -2.88 -7.25 13.65
CA ALA A 23 -3.40 -7.97 12.49
C ALA A 23 -2.28 -8.67 11.71
N THR A 24 -2.62 -9.78 11.06
CA THR A 24 -1.74 -10.40 10.06
C THR A 24 -1.84 -9.60 8.77
N ILE A 25 -0.72 -9.11 8.25
CA ILE A 25 -0.68 -8.25 7.06
C ILE A 25 0.13 -8.92 5.96
N ASP A 26 -0.41 -8.96 4.75
CA ASP A 26 0.29 -9.39 3.55
C ASP A 26 0.14 -8.37 2.42
N VAL A 27 1.25 -7.97 1.81
CA VAL A 27 1.27 -6.99 0.71
C VAL A 27 1.65 -7.70 -0.58
N ILE A 28 0.70 -7.74 -1.51
CA ILE A 28 0.75 -8.51 -2.77
C ILE A 28 0.72 -7.53 -3.93
N HIS A 29 1.76 -7.53 -4.75
CA HIS A 29 1.81 -6.76 -6.00
C HIS A 29 1.47 -7.70 -7.16
N THR A 30 0.58 -7.24 -8.04
CA THR A 30 0.21 -7.99 -9.25
C THR A 30 0.81 -7.33 -10.48
N PRO A 31 1.07 -8.10 -11.55
CA PRO A 31 1.62 -7.58 -12.80
C PRO A 31 0.67 -6.62 -13.53
N ASP A 32 -0.61 -6.60 -13.18
CA ASP A 32 -1.62 -5.68 -13.69
C ASP A 32 -1.55 -4.29 -13.04
N GLU A 33 -0.43 -3.97 -12.38
CA GLU A 33 -0.23 -2.71 -11.64
C GLU A 33 -1.29 -2.53 -10.53
N ILE A 34 -1.71 -3.62 -9.89
CA ILE A 34 -2.65 -3.59 -8.76
C ILE A 34 -1.92 -4.04 -7.50
N ILE A 35 -2.06 -3.26 -6.43
CA ILE A 35 -1.56 -3.59 -5.10
C ILE A 35 -2.72 -4.09 -4.26
N HIS A 36 -2.51 -5.22 -3.60
CA HIS A 36 -3.44 -5.74 -2.61
C HIS A 36 -2.80 -5.80 -1.24
N ILE A 37 -3.55 -5.38 -0.23
CA ILE A 37 -3.17 -5.52 1.17
C ILE A 37 -4.22 -6.41 1.82
N ASP A 38 -3.79 -7.58 2.27
CA ASP A 38 -4.60 -8.45 3.10
C ASP A 38 -4.36 -8.11 4.58
N VAL A 39 -5.43 -7.86 5.32
CA VAL A 39 -5.41 -7.59 6.75
C VAL A 39 -6.35 -8.59 7.43
N ASP A 40 -5.77 -9.55 8.15
CA ASP A 40 -6.50 -10.61 8.87
C ASP A 40 -7.46 -11.43 7.95
N GLY A 41 -7.09 -11.63 6.68
CA GLY A 41 -7.93 -12.30 5.68
C GLY A 41 -8.91 -11.38 4.95
N HIS A 42 -8.85 -10.07 5.20
CA HIS A 42 -9.64 -9.06 4.50
C HIS A 42 -8.78 -8.28 3.51
N ARG A 43 -9.11 -8.41 2.22
CA ARG A 43 -8.32 -7.84 1.12
C ARG A 43 -8.81 -6.45 0.71
N TYR A 44 -7.89 -5.49 0.76
CA TYR A 44 -8.05 -4.16 0.20
C TYR A 44 -7.24 -4.03 -1.09
N THR A 45 -7.74 -3.26 -2.04
CA THR A 45 -7.15 -3.12 -3.37
C THR A 45 -6.88 -1.65 -3.70
N PHE A 46 -5.75 -1.42 -4.36
CA PHE A 46 -5.36 -0.15 -4.97
C PHE A 46 -4.91 -0.40 -6.41
N GLU A 47 -5.45 0.37 -7.34
CA GLU A 47 -5.11 0.32 -8.76
C GLU A 47 -4.10 1.44 -9.07
N ILE A 48 -2.86 1.07 -9.44
CA ILE A 48 -1.81 2.02 -9.81
C ILE A 48 -2.21 2.61 -11.17
N GLY A 49 -2.58 3.90 -11.18
CA GLY A 49 -3.21 4.55 -12.33
C GLY A 49 -4.22 5.62 -11.94
N SER A 50 -4.61 5.65 -10.66
CA SER A 50 -5.23 6.82 -10.04
C SER A 50 -4.13 7.88 -9.85
N ASP A 51 -4.37 9.12 -10.31
CA ASP A 51 -3.45 10.28 -10.26
C ASP A 51 -3.30 10.80 -8.81
N ASP A 52 -3.16 9.88 -7.86
CA ASP A 52 -3.29 10.15 -6.43
C ASP A 52 -1.90 10.34 -5.79
N ASP A 53 -1.79 11.40 -5.00
CA ASP A 53 -0.64 11.70 -4.14
C ASP A 53 -0.52 10.72 -2.93
N GLU A 54 -1.39 9.71 -2.86
CA GLU A 54 -1.46 8.71 -1.79
C GLU A 54 -1.99 7.35 -2.29
N TYR A 55 -1.61 6.26 -1.63
CA TYR A 55 -2.16 4.94 -1.89
C TYR A 55 -3.54 4.80 -1.23
N PHE A 56 -4.61 4.77 -2.02
CA PHE A 56 -5.98 4.60 -1.51
C PHE A 56 -6.47 3.15 -1.60
N PHE A 57 -6.53 2.47 -0.46
CA PHE A 57 -6.96 1.07 -0.38
C PHE A 57 -8.44 0.96 -0.01
N THR A 58 -9.20 0.15 -0.76
CA THR A 58 -10.62 -0.10 -0.49
C THR A 58 -11.02 -1.55 -0.75
N ASP A 59 -11.99 -2.06 0.03
CA ASP A 59 -12.73 -3.31 -0.27
C ASP A 59 -14.15 -3.04 -0.77
N GLY A 60 -14.52 -1.77 -0.94
CA GLY A 60 -15.89 -1.33 -1.25
C GLY A 60 -16.79 -1.15 -0.03
N LYS A 61 -16.34 -1.46 1.19
CA LYS A 61 -17.06 -1.19 2.45
C LYS A 61 -16.26 -0.28 3.40
N ALA A 62 -14.99 -0.57 3.54
CA ALA A 62 -14.03 0.21 4.29
C ALA A 62 -12.89 0.63 3.36
N SER A 63 -12.30 1.77 3.70
CA SER A 63 -11.17 2.32 2.98
C SER A 63 -10.21 2.99 3.93
N PHE A 64 -8.93 2.95 3.58
CA PHE A 64 -7.87 3.69 4.25
C PHE A 64 -6.87 4.16 3.21
N SER A 65 -6.12 5.20 3.54
CA SER A 65 -5.04 5.66 2.69
C SER A 65 -3.70 5.58 3.40
N ILE A 66 -2.66 5.36 2.60
CA ILE A 66 -1.27 5.39 3.01
C ILE A 66 -0.60 6.49 2.18
N PRO A 67 -0.07 7.56 2.78
CA PRO A 67 0.61 8.60 2.02
C PRO A 67 1.77 7.99 1.23
N LEU A 68 2.03 8.49 0.02
CA LEU A 68 3.23 8.11 -0.72
C LEU A 68 4.45 8.34 0.16
N MET A 69 5.48 7.50 0.05
CA MET A 69 6.73 7.75 0.76
C MET A 69 7.27 9.10 0.30
N GLU A 70 7.23 10.12 1.17
CA GLU A 70 7.99 11.35 0.95
C GLU A 70 9.46 10.92 0.89
N ILE A 71 10.00 10.86 -0.33
CA ILE A 71 11.44 10.82 -0.47
C ILE A 71 11.87 12.21 -0.01
N ASP A 72 12.34 12.33 1.22
CA ASP A 72 13.12 13.49 1.69
C ASP A 72 14.33 13.60 0.75
N LEU A 73 14.13 14.26 -0.40
CA LEU A 73 15.16 14.72 -1.29
C LEU A 73 15.75 15.98 -0.66
N ASP A 74 16.43 15.80 0.47
CA ASP A 74 17.40 16.78 0.97
C ASP A 74 18.54 16.86 -0.07
N PHE A 75 18.37 17.74 -1.06
CA PHE A 75 19.40 18.16 -2.03
C PHE A 75 20.26 19.29 -1.46
#